data_AF-A0A7X8CM34-F1
#
_entry.id   AF-A0A7X8CM34-F1
#
_cell.length_a   1.000
_cell.length_b   1.000
_cell.length_c   1.000
_cell.angle_alpha   90.00
_cell.angle_beta   90.00
_cell.angle_gamma   90.00
#
_symmetry.space_group_name_H-M   'P 1'
#
loop_
_entity.id
_entity.type
_entity.pdbx_description
1 polymer ?
#
loop_
_entity_poly.entity_id
_entity_poly.type
_entity_poly.pdbx_seq_one_letter_code
_entity_poly.pdbx_strand_id
1 'polypeptide(L)'
;MKTTHKIIIGDSRWMKEIPNETVHLVVTSPPYWQLKDYGNGTQIGFNDSYEEYINNLNLVWHECQRVLHKGCRLCINIGDQFARSVYYGRYKVIPIRTEIIKFCESDGFDYMGAIIWQKVTTCNTTGGATIMGSYPYPRNGIIKLDYEFILIFKKYGSSPKVNNEIKEQSKLTQEEWNQYFLGHWNFPGEKQDKHLAMFPEELPKRLIKMFTYVQDTVLDPFLGSGTTSLAARNLYRNSIGYEANEDFLPVIKDKLEIKQSKLFQELNFEIIKQENPKMDFKEEIKKLPYIFKDPICFDKKIDPRKLRFGSKIDSTQAEKKSYYTVKDIISPEFLILNDGLKIKLIGIKEKPEKINKAIKFLKDNTFGQKVFMKFDTIKYDHENNLLCYLYLWNKTFLNAHLIKNGLVDIDTSFEYKYSSKFLNLQRKALHGEKE
;
A
#
# COMPACT_ATOMS: atom_id res chain seq x y z
N MET A 1 -22.89 29.06 -11.62
CA MET A 1 -22.37 29.50 -10.31
C MET A 1 -20.87 29.56 -10.37
N LYS A 2 -20.26 30.54 -9.71
CA LYS A 2 -18.81 30.68 -9.64
C LYS A 2 -18.22 29.73 -8.59
N THR A 3 -17.20 28.96 -8.94
CA THR A 3 -16.45 28.12 -7.98
C THR A 3 -14.95 28.41 -8.05
N THR A 4 -14.28 28.21 -6.92
CA THR A 4 -12.84 28.39 -6.75
C THR A 4 -12.20 27.06 -6.38
N HIS A 5 -11.12 26.73 -7.09
CA HIS A 5 -10.37 25.49 -6.93
C HIS A 5 -8.90 25.80 -6.70
N LYS A 6 -8.40 25.50 -5.50
CA LYS A 6 -7.01 25.72 -5.11
C LYS A 6 -6.22 24.41 -5.16
N ILE A 7 -5.09 24.42 -5.85
CA ILE A 7 -4.15 23.31 -5.92
C ILE A 7 -2.88 23.76 -5.23
N ILE A 8 -2.51 23.10 -4.15
CA ILE A 8 -1.33 23.42 -3.36
C ILE A 8 -0.30 22.32 -3.59
N ILE A 9 0.81 22.67 -4.22
CA ILE A 9 1.96 21.77 -4.35
C ILE A 9 2.77 21.91 -3.05
N GLY A 10 2.66 20.92 -2.17
CA GLY A 10 3.13 21.01 -0.79
C GLY A 10 2.83 19.79 0.07
N ASP A 11 3.25 19.86 1.33
CA ASP A 11 3.13 18.81 2.33
C ASP A 11 1.88 19.02 3.20
N SER A 12 0.93 18.09 3.13
CA SER A 12 -0.33 18.17 3.86
C SER A 12 -0.20 17.95 5.37
N ARG A 13 0.99 17.57 5.88
CA ARG A 13 1.28 17.60 7.33
C ARG A 13 1.32 19.02 7.90
N TRP A 14 1.40 20.02 7.02
CA TRP A 14 1.37 21.43 7.39
C TRP A 14 0.52 22.23 6.40
N MET A 15 -0.74 22.50 6.73
CA MET A 15 -1.69 23.18 5.84
C MET A 15 -1.78 24.68 6.12
N LYS A 16 -0.65 25.40 6.19
CA LYS A 16 -0.63 26.84 6.56
C LYS A 16 -1.44 27.74 5.63
N GLU A 17 -1.61 27.33 4.37
CA GLU A 17 -2.34 28.07 3.35
C GLU A 17 -3.86 28.05 3.60
N ILE A 18 -4.34 27.20 4.51
CA ILE A 18 -5.75 27.08 4.87
C ILE A 18 -5.98 27.62 6.30
N PRO A 19 -6.81 28.66 6.47
CA PRO A 19 -7.20 29.13 7.80
C PRO A 19 -7.97 28.07 8.61
N ASN A 20 -8.10 28.30 9.92
CA ASN A 20 -8.88 27.41 10.78
C ASN A 20 -10.36 27.48 10.40
N GLU A 21 -11.04 26.34 10.47
CA GLU A 21 -12.50 26.23 10.28
C GLU A 21 -13.00 26.95 9.01
N THR A 22 -12.49 26.58 7.84
CA THR A 22 -12.95 27.08 6.53
C THR A 22 -13.40 25.97 5.56
N VAL A 23 -13.16 24.71 5.92
CA VAL A 23 -13.47 23.53 5.09
C VAL A 23 -14.75 22.87 5.60
N HIS A 24 -15.61 22.41 4.70
CA HIS A 24 -16.93 21.85 5.01
C HIS A 24 -16.96 20.31 4.92
N LEU A 25 -16.05 19.73 4.13
CA LEU A 25 -15.88 18.29 4.01
C LEU A 25 -14.44 17.98 3.63
N VAL A 26 -13.83 16.98 4.27
CA VAL A 26 -12.60 16.36 3.77
C VAL A 26 -12.96 15.02 3.13
N VAL A 27 -12.51 14.78 1.90
CA VAL A 27 -12.62 13.46 1.24
C VAL A 27 -11.26 13.10 0.67
N THR A 28 -10.73 11.95 1.07
CA THR A 28 -9.39 11.55 0.62
C THR A 28 -9.15 10.05 0.70
N SER A 29 -8.00 9.62 0.19
CA SER A 29 -7.42 8.30 0.36
C SER A 29 -5.93 8.48 0.62
N PRO A 30 -5.42 8.13 1.82
CA PRO A 30 -4.00 8.30 2.12
C PRO A 30 -3.12 7.39 1.25
N PRO A 31 -1.84 7.75 1.07
CA PRO A 31 -0.89 6.90 0.36
C PRO A 31 -0.71 5.58 1.10
N TYR A 32 -0.93 4.46 0.42
CA TYR A 32 -0.79 3.14 1.03
C TYR A 32 0.66 2.84 1.44
N TRP A 33 0.85 2.37 2.67
CA TRP A 33 2.15 2.00 3.24
C TRP A 33 2.92 1.00 2.35
N GLN A 34 4.16 1.34 2.01
CA GLN A 34 5.10 0.54 1.21
C GLN A 34 4.59 0.03 -0.14
N LEU A 35 3.51 0.59 -0.68
CA LEU A 35 2.87 0.05 -1.88
C LEU A 35 3.35 0.70 -3.18
N LYS A 36 3.61 2.01 -3.16
CA LYS A 36 4.02 2.80 -4.32
C LYS A 36 5.07 3.84 -3.92
N ASP A 37 6.10 3.97 -4.75
CA ASP A 37 7.03 5.10 -4.69
C ASP A 37 6.55 6.17 -5.68
N TYR A 38 6.25 7.37 -5.18
CA TYR A 38 5.87 8.53 -5.96
C TYR A 38 7.07 9.45 -6.28
N GLY A 39 8.30 9.05 -5.98
CA GLY A 39 9.53 9.57 -6.59
C GLY A 39 10.22 10.74 -5.87
N ASN A 40 9.61 11.35 -4.85
CA ASN A 40 10.09 12.64 -4.33
C ASN A 40 10.82 12.57 -2.97
N GLY A 41 11.02 11.39 -2.38
CA GLY A 41 11.75 11.23 -1.11
C GLY A 41 11.10 11.83 0.14
N THR A 42 10.07 12.67 0.00
CA THR A 42 9.28 13.31 1.08
C THR A 42 7.92 12.65 1.31
N GLN A 43 7.62 11.58 0.57
CA GLN A 43 6.34 10.87 0.60
C GLN A 43 6.10 10.15 1.93
N ILE A 44 4.90 10.29 2.49
CA ILE A 44 4.43 9.46 3.61
C ILE A 44 4.22 8.01 3.16
N GLY A 45 4.79 7.07 3.91
CA GLY A 45 4.52 5.64 3.80
C GLY A 45 5.46 4.85 2.90
N PHE A 46 6.28 5.49 2.06
CA PHE A 46 7.33 4.77 1.33
C PHE A 46 8.63 4.78 2.14
N ASN A 47 9.21 3.60 2.37
CA ASN A 47 10.37 3.37 3.27
C ASN A 47 10.18 3.63 4.76
N ASP A 48 9.06 4.22 5.20
CA ASP A 48 8.71 4.35 6.61
C ASP A 48 8.49 2.99 7.29
N SER A 49 8.84 2.90 8.57
CA SER A 49 8.28 1.89 9.46
C SER A 49 6.75 2.05 9.57
N TYR A 50 6.04 1.02 10.02
CA TYR A 50 4.59 1.12 10.19
C TYR A 50 4.22 2.22 11.20
N GLU A 51 5.05 2.36 12.24
CA GLU A 51 4.91 3.38 13.27
C GLU A 51 5.06 4.81 12.72
N GLU A 52 6.13 5.06 11.98
CA GLU A 52 6.36 6.37 11.34
C GLU A 52 5.25 6.69 10.35
N TYR A 53 4.81 5.72 9.56
CA TYR A 53 3.71 5.92 8.61
C TYR A 53 2.43 6.40 9.29
N ILE A 54 1.97 5.70 10.34
CA ILE A 54 0.76 6.07 11.07
C ILE A 54 0.90 7.44 11.72
N ASN A 55 2.03 7.71 12.39
CA ASN A 55 2.22 8.99 13.08
C ASN A 55 2.35 10.18 12.10
N ASN A 56 2.89 9.98 10.90
CA ASN A 56 2.87 11.00 9.85
C ASN A 56 1.46 11.26 9.31
N LEU A 57 0.62 10.23 9.16
CA LEU A 57 -0.79 10.42 8.80
C LEU A 57 -1.54 11.19 9.89
N ASN A 58 -1.24 10.93 11.16
CA ASN A 58 -1.87 11.61 12.29
C ASN A 58 -1.64 13.13 12.26
N LEU A 59 -0.48 13.61 11.80
CA LEU A 59 -0.26 15.05 11.57
C LEU A 59 -1.24 15.63 10.54
N VAL A 60 -1.50 14.89 9.45
CA VAL A 60 -2.45 15.31 8.40
C VAL A 60 -3.88 15.32 8.94
N TRP A 61 -4.25 14.31 9.73
CA TRP A 61 -5.57 14.25 10.38
C TRP A 61 -5.77 15.39 11.37
N HIS A 62 -4.72 15.76 12.11
CA HIS A 62 -4.72 16.92 13.00
C HIS A 62 -4.93 18.24 12.25
N GLU A 63 -4.25 18.41 11.11
CA GLU A 63 -4.48 19.59 10.25
C GLU A 63 -5.90 19.59 9.66
N CYS A 64 -6.42 18.42 9.27
CA CYS A 64 -7.81 18.27 8.84
C CYS A 64 -8.80 18.67 9.94
N GLN A 65 -8.52 18.32 11.20
CA GLN A 65 -9.30 18.76 12.35
C GLN A 65 -9.32 20.29 12.45
N ARG A 66 -8.15 20.92 12.37
CA ARG A 66 -7.99 22.38 12.49
C ARG A 66 -8.77 23.14 11.42
N VAL A 67 -8.65 22.73 10.15
CA VAL A 67 -9.24 23.45 9.01
C VAL A 67 -10.73 23.17 8.81
N LEU A 68 -11.24 22.05 9.32
CA LEU A 68 -12.64 21.67 9.16
C LEU A 68 -13.55 22.49 10.10
N HIS A 69 -14.69 22.96 9.60
CA HIS A 69 -15.73 23.52 10.44
C HIS A 69 -16.22 22.52 11.48
N LYS A 70 -16.65 23.01 12.65
CA LYS A 70 -17.35 22.18 13.63
C LYS A 70 -18.61 21.57 13.01
N GLY A 71 -18.98 20.36 13.42
CA GLY A 71 -20.16 19.65 12.91
C GLY A 71 -20.04 19.09 11.48
N CYS A 72 -18.98 19.45 10.74
CA CYS A 72 -18.67 18.93 9.42
C CYS A 72 -17.88 17.61 9.49
N ARG A 73 -17.63 16.99 8.33
CA ARG A 73 -17.12 15.60 8.26
C ARG A 73 -15.76 15.44 7.60
N LEU A 74 -15.04 14.42 8.07
CA LEU A 74 -13.83 13.88 7.48
C LEU A 74 -14.13 12.46 6.99
N CYS A 75 -13.94 12.21 5.70
CA CYS A 75 -14.19 10.94 5.06
C CYS A 75 -12.89 10.37 4.47
N ILE A 76 -12.48 9.18 4.93
CA ILE A 76 -11.20 8.57 4.56
C ILE A 76 -11.45 7.22 3.92
N ASN A 77 -11.13 7.07 2.64
CA ASN A 77 -11.09 5.78 1.97
C ASN A 77 -9.76 5.06 2.26
N ILE A 78 -9.81 3.89 2.90
CA ILE A 78 -8.64 3.11 3.26
C ILE A 78 -8.93 1.60 3.21
N GLY A 79 -8.03 0.86 2.57
CA GLY A 79 -7.97 -0.60 2.66
C GLY A 79 -6.97 -1.08 3.70
N ASP A 80 -7.31 -2.09 4.49
CA ASP A 80 -6.34 -2.80 5.31
C ASP A 80 -5.34 -3.54 4.39
N GLN A 81 -4.06 -3.54 4.77
CA GLN A 81 -3.01 -4.06 3.90
C GLN A 81 -2.63 -5.49 4.24
N PHE A 82 -2.51 -6.35 3.23
CA PHE A 82 -2.00 -7.70 3.41
C PHE A 82 -0.46 -7.73 3.40
N ALA A 83 0.14 -7.90 4.58
CA ALA A 83 1.58 -8.11 4.72
C ALA A 83 1.93 -9.55 4.35
N ARG A 84 2.73 -9.72 3.29
CA ARG A 84 3.17 -11.04 2.82
C ARG A 84 4.31 -11.57 3.67
N SER A 85 4.23 -12.84 4.03
CA SER A 85 5.29 -13.52 4.80
C SER A 85 6.67 -13.46 4.16
N VAL A 86 6.76 -13.31 2.84
CA VAL A 86 8.05 -13.16 2.16
C VAL A 86 8.73 -11.85 2.54
N TYR A 87 8.02 -10.75 2.75
CA TYR A 87 8.63 -9.48 3.14
C TYR A 87 8.75 -9.33 4.66
N TYR A 88 7.80 -9.89 5.41
CA TYR A 88 7.66 -9.62 6.85
C TYR A 88 7.78 -10.87 7.74
N GLY A 89 8.24 -12.00 7.19
CA GLY A 89 8.41 -13.27 7.90
C GLY A 89 7.11 -14.07 8.11
N ARG A 90 5.96 -13.41 8.30
CA ARG A 90 4.64 -14.07 8.44
C ARG A 90 3.52 -13.32 7.71
N TYR A 91 2.40 -13.99 7.44
CA TYR A 91 1.22 -13.35 6.88
C TYR A 91 0.47 -12.61 7.99
N LYS A 92 0.10 -11.35 7.74
CA LYS A 92 -0.66 -10.51 8.67
C LYS A 92 -1.49 -9.52 7.87
N VAL A 93 -2.72 -9.23 8.30
CA VAL A 93 -3.45 -8.06 7.84
C VAL A 93 -3.05 -6.90 8.76
N ILE A 94 -2.57 -5.80 8.18
CA ILE A 94 -2.22 -4.58 8.89
C ILE A 94 -3.48 -3.73 8.99
N PRO A 95 -4.05 -3.57 10.20
CA PRO A 95 -5.36 -2.94 10.39
C PRO A 95 -5.24 -1.41 10.41
N ILE A 96 -4.76 -0.81 9.32
CA ILE A 96 -4.49 0.64 9.21
C ILE A 96 -5.69 1.47 9.65
N ARG A 97 -6.90 1.06 9.25
CA ARG A 97 -8.14 1.76 9.63
C ARG A 97 -8.33 1.92 11.14
N THR A 98 -7.86 0.95 11.93
CA THR A 98 -8.08 0.93 13.38
C THR A 98 -7.27 2.01 14.06
N GLU A 99 -6.03 2.20 13.60
CA GLU A 99 -5.15 3.23 14.16
C GLU A 99 -5.60 4.64 13.75
N ILE A 100 -6.15 4.80 12.54
CA ILE A 100 -6.80 6.05 12.11
C ILE A 100 -8.01 6.37 13.01
N ILE A 101 -8.89 5.39 13.26
CA ILE A 101 -10.06 5.58 14.14
C ILE A 101 -9.63 6.03 15.54
N LYS A 102 -8.68 5.33 16.16
CA LYS A 102 -8.18 5.69 17.50
C LYS A 102 -7.62 7.11 17.56
N PHE A 103 -6.82 7.49 16.56
CA PHE A 103 -6.25 8.83 16.51
C PHE A 103 -7.35 9.89 16.37
N CYS A 104 -8.23 9.76 15.38
CA CYS A 104 -9.29 10.74 15.13
C CYS A 104 -10.22 10.92 16.34
N GLU A 105 -10.60 9.84 17.02
CA GLU A 105 -11.37 9.89 18.28
C GLU A 105 -10.64 10.67 19.38
N SER A 106 -9.32 10.48 19.48
CA SER A 106 -8.48 11.17 20.47
C SER A 106 -8.25 12.65 20.12
N ASP A 107 -8.40 13.04 18.86
CA ASP A 107 -8.14 14.38 18.33
C ASP A 107 -9.42 15.26 18.24
N GLY A 108 -10.55 14.75 18.75
CA GLY A 108 -11.81 15.52 18.83
C GLY A 108 -12.78 15.31 17.67
N PHE A 109 -12.69 14.16 16.99
CA PHE A 109 -13.72 13.68 16.10
C PHE A 109 -14.59 12.60 16.75
N ASP A 110 -15.88 12.59 16.39
CA ASP A 110 -16.78 11.47 16.64
C ASP A 110 -16.78 10.53 15.42
N TYR A 111 -16.49 9.24 15.63
CA TYR A 111 -16.60 8.19 14.62
C TYR A 111 -18.07 7.86 14.37
N MET A 112 -18.52 8.12 13.15
CA MET A 112 -19.90 7.94 12.71
C MET A 112 -20.14 6.57 12.06
N GLY A 113 -19.15 5.69 12.05
CA GLY A 113 -19.16 4.42 11.33
C GLY A 113 -18.38 4.45 10.02
N ALA A 114 -18.52 3.39 9.24
CA ALA A 114 -17.84 3.24 7.96
C ALA A 114 -18.78 2.64 6.91
N ILE A 115 -18.57 3.04 5.66
CA ILE A 115 -19.18 2.40 4.50
C ILE A 115 -18.18 1.38 3.95
N ILE A 116 -18.65 0.16 3.68
CA ILE A 116 -17.86 -0.89 3.04
C ILE A 116 -18.03 -0.73 1.53
N TRP A 117 -16.96 -0.30 0.86
CA TRP A 117 -16.92 -0.22 -0.60
C TRP A 117 -16.37 -1.52 -1.17
N GLN A 118 -17.24 -2.35 -1.74
CA GLN A 118 -16.84 -3.58 -2.42
C GLN A 118 -16.47 -3.28 -3.87
N LYS A 119 -15.22 -3.58 -4.24
CA LYS A 119 -14.72 -3.36 -5.60
C LYS A 119 -15.14 -4.54 -6.46
N VAL A 120 -15.99 -4.30 -7.47
CA VAL A 120 -16.32 -5.34 -8.46
C VAL A 120 -15.02 -5.79 -9.15
N THR A 121 -14.60 -7.03 -8.88
CA THR A 121 -13.25 -7.56 -9.15
C THR A 121 -12.97 -7.84 -10.63
N THR A 122 -12.88 -6.81 -11.46
CA THR A 122 -12.09 -6.87 -12.70
C THR A 122 -10.68 -6.30 -12.51
N CYS A 123 -10.43 -5.63 -11.37
CA CYS A 123 -9.15 -5.04 -11.02
C CYS A 123 -8.33 -6.01 -10.17
N ASN A 124 -7.06 -6.22 -10.56
CA ASN A 124 -6.06 -6.91 -9.77
C ASN A 124 -5.93 -6.20 -8.41
N THR A 125 -6.61 -6.71 -7.39
CA THR A 125 -6.41 -6.25 -6.02
C THR A 125 -4.93 -6.39 -5.69
N THR A 126 -4.40 -5.46 -4.91
CA THR A 126 -3.00 -5.40 -4.47
C THR A 126 -2.59 -6.57 -3.54
N GLY A 127 -3.37 -7.65 -3.54
CA GLY A 127 -3.12 -8.95 -2.90
C GLY A 127 -3.19 -10.16 -3.83
N GLY A 128 -3.46 -10.00 -5.13
CA GLY A 128 -3.63 -11.11 -6.07
C GLY A 128 -5.09 -11.55 -6.22
N ALA A 129 -5.51 -11.79 -7.46
CA ALA A 129 -6.89 -12.15 -7.78
C ALA A 129 -7.30 -13.56 -7.30
N THR A 130 -6.32 -14.41 -6.98
CA THR A 130 -6.48 -15.79 -6.51
C THR A 130 -6.47 -15.88 -4.97
N ILE A 131 -7.38 -16.71 -4.43
CA ILE A 131 -7.39 -17.08 -3.01
C ILE A 131 -6.02 -17.64 -2.65
N MET A 132 -5.34 -16.98 -1.72
CA MET A 132 -4.02 -17.41 -1.26
C MET A 132 -4.21 -18.54 -0.24
N GLY A 133 -3.43 -19.61 -0.37
CA GLY A 133 -3.57 -20.78 0.51
C GLY A 133 -3.24 -22.08 -0.21
N SER A 134 -3.46 -23.19 0.47
CA SER A 134 -3.16 -24.53 -0.03
C SER A 134 -4.34 -25.13 -0.80
N TYR A 135 -4.83 -24.49 -1.87
CA TYR A 135 -5.97 -25.01 -2.62
C TYR A 135 -5.78 -26.48 -3.05
N PRO A 136 -6.78 -27.38 -2.91
CA PRO A 136 -8.13 -27.16 -2.36
C PRO A 136 -8.25 -27.33 -0.84
N TYR A 137 -7.15 -27.52 -0.12
CA TYR A 137 -7.12 -27.78 1.32
C TYR A 137 -7.41 -26.51 2.15
N PRO A 138 -8.40 -26.52 3.06
CA PRO A 138 -8.99 -25.31 3.62
C PRO A 138 -8.18 -24.63 4.74
N ARG A 139 -7.37 -25.37 5.51
CA ARG A 139 -6.77 -24.89 6.78
C ARG A 139 -5.95 -23.59 6.65
N ASN A 140 -5.32 -23.38 5.50
CA ASN A 140 -4.43 -22.24 5.26
C ASN A 140 -5.00 -21.25 4.23
N GLY A 141 -6.32 -21.32 3.95
CA GLY A 141 -6.99 -20.36 3.08
C GLY A 141 -6.99 -18.96 3.70
N ILE A 142 -6.57 -17.96 2.93
CA ILE A 142 -6.58 -16.55 3.32
C ILE A 142 -7.74 -15.86 2.59
N ILE A 143 -8.54 -15.12 3.36
CA ILE A 143 -9.67 -14.35 2.84
C ILE A 143 -9.15 -13.29 1.87
N LYS A 144 -9.79 -13.20 0.70
CA LYS A 144 -9.52 -12.14 -0.26
C LYS A 144 -10.08 -10.83 0.27
N LEU A 145 -9.25 -9.80 0.35
CA LEU A 145 -9.70 -8.43 0.62
C LEU A 145 -10.15 -7.80 -0.70
N ASP A 146 -11.46 -7.84 -0.96
CA ASP A 146 -12.13 -7.29 -2.14
C ASP A 146 -12.91 -5.99 -1.83
N TYR A 147 -12.71 -5.43 -0.65
CA TYR A 147 -13.35 -4.21 -0.18
C TYR A 147 -12.35 -3.23 0.43
N GLU A 148 -12.75 -1.95 0.48
CA GLU A 148 -12.11 -0.89 1.26
C GLU A 148 -13.14 -0.24 2.18
N PHE A 149 -12.65 0.46 3.21
CA PHE A 149 -13.49 1.18 4.16
C PHE A 149 -13.48 2.66 3.83
N ILE A 150 -14.66 3.27 3.81
CA ILE A 150 -14.81 4.72 3.83
C ILE A 150 -15.18 5.08 5.27
N LEU A 151 -14.18 5.47 6.05
CA LEU A 151 -14.36 5.90 7.44
C LEU A 151 -15.02 7.28 7.46
N ILE A 152 -16.01 7.48 8.33
CA ILE A 152 -16.73 8.75 8.46
C ILE A 152 -16.54 9.27 9.88
N PHE A 153 -15.99 10.47 9.98
CA PHE A 153 -15.78 11.18 11.23
C PHE A 153 -16.52 12.51 11.19
N LYS A 154 -17.00 12.98 12.33
CA LYS A 154 -17.63 14.29 12.49
C LYS A 154 -16.84 15.11 13.51
N LYS A 155 -16.43 16.33 13.16
CA LYS A 155 -15.78 17.22 14.14
C LYS A 155 -16.81 17.69 15.17
N TYR A 156 -16.45 17.66 16.45
CA TYR A 156 -17.35 18.07 17.52
C TYR A 156 -17.91 19.49 17.31
N GLY A 157 -19.18 19.68 17.64
CA GLY A 157 -19.89 20.96 17.56
C GLY A 157 -20.96 21.03 16.45
N SER A 158 -21.33 22.27 16.10
CA SER A 158 -22.44 22.56 15.19
C SER A 158 -21.96 23.08 13.84
N SER A 159 -22.58 22.59 12.78
CA SER A 159 -22.27 23.01 11.41
C SER A 159 -22.70 24.45 11.14
N PRO A 160 -22.02 25.15 10.20
CA PRO A 160 -22.46 26.46 9.72
C PRO A 160 -23.92 26.44 9.24
N LYS A 161 -24.63 27.55 9.41
CA LYS A 161 -25.98 27.72 8.87
C LYS A 161 -25.91 28.02 7.38
N VAL A 162 -26.83 27.45 6.61
CA VAL A 162 -26.95 27.65 5.16
C VAL A 162 -28.28 28.32 4.82
N ASN A 163 -28.29 29.15 3.77
CA ASN A 163 -29.51 29.74 3.24
C ASN A 163 -30.43 28.65 2.62
N ASN A 164 -31.74 28.86 2.68
CA ASN A 164 -32.75 27.95 2.15
C ASN A 164 -32.60 27.73 0.64
N GLU A 165 -32.23 28.76 -0.13
CA GLU A 165 -32.01 28.64 -1.58
C GLU A 165 -30.88 27.66 -1.92
N ILE A 166 -29.73 27.78 -1.23
CA ILE A 166 -28.58 26.89 -1.38
C ILE A 166 -28.93 25.47 -0.91
N LYS A 167 -29.72 25.37 0.16
CA LYS A 167 -30.22 24.09 0.68
C LYS A 167 -31.09 23.37 -0.34
N GLU A 168 -32.01 24.08 -1.00
CA GLU A 168 -32.89 23.49 -2.02
C GLU A 168 -32.09 23.02 -3.25
N GLN A 169 -31.07 23.78 -3.67
CA GLN A 169 -30.19 23.38 -4.77
C GLN A 169 -29.31 22.15 -4.47
N SER A 170 -29.20 21.76 -3.20
CA SER A 170 -28.40 20.63 -2.76
C SER A 170 -29.23 19.39 -2.45
N LYS A 171 -30.53 19.43 -2.76
CA LYS A 171 -31.46 18.34 -2.48
C LYS A 171 -31.07 17.07 -3.22
N LEU A 172 -31.13 15.95 -2.50
CA LEU A 172 -30.99 14.62 -3.07
C LEU A 172 -32.35 14.11 -3.50
N THR A 173 -32.39 13.33 -4.57
CA THR A 173 -33.58 12.55 -4.88
C THR A 173 -33.77 11.45 -3.82
N GLN A 174 -34.98 10.90 -3.71
CA GLN A 174 -35.24 9.79 -2.80
C GLN A 174 -34.39 8.55 -3.14
N GLU A 175 -34.15 8.31 -4.42
CA GLU A 175 -33.28 7.23 -4.91
C GLU A 175 -31.83 7.43 -4.45
N GLU A 176 -31.30 8.65 -4.63
CA GLU A 176 -29.95 8.99 -4.19
C GLU A 176 -29.81 8.88 -2.68
N TRP A 177 -30.80 9.35 -1.91
CA TRP A 177 -30.81 9.21 -0.46
C TRP A 177 -30.75 7.74 -0.05
N ASN A 178 -31.64 6.92 -0.60
CA ASN A 178 -31.69 5.49 -0.30
C ASN A 178 -30.46 4.73 -0.77
N GLN A 179 -29.77 5.19 -1.82
CA GLN A 179 -28.56 4.56 -2.33
C GLN A 179 -27.31 4.98 -1.53
N TYR A 180 -27.18 6.26 -1.21
CA TYR A 180 -25.94 6.82 -0.66
C TYR A 180 -25.81 6.55 0.84
N PHE A 181 -26.92 6.53 1.58
CA PHE A 181 -26.92 6.27 3.03
C PHE A 181 -26.94 4.78 3.40
N LEU A 182 -26.60 3.88 2.47
CA LEU A 182 -26.36 2.46 2.76
C LEU A 182 -24.93 2.22 3.27
N GLY A 183 -24.79 1.27 4.19
CA GLY A 183 -23.47 0.86 4.71
C GLY A 183 -22.61 0.06 3.73
N HIS A 184 -23.13 -0.30 2.55
CA HIS A 184 -22.40 -1.07 1.53
C HIS A 184 -22.55 -0.41 0.17
N TRP A 185 -21.43 -0.10 -0.47
CA TRP A 185 -21.39 0.49 -1.80
C TRP A 185 -20.73 -0.46 -2.79
N ASN A 186 -21.39 -0.68 -3.93
CA ASN A 186 -20.95 -1.59 -4.98
C ASN A 186 -20.82 -0.84 -6.30
N PHE A 187 -19.60 -0.45 -6.64
CA PHE A 187 -19.25 0.11 -7.95
C PHE A 187 -17.80 -0.23 -8.30
N PRO A 188 -17.46 -0.37 -9.59
CA PRO A 188 -16.11 -0.73 -10.00
C PRO A 188 -15.09 0.33 -9.59
N GLY A 189 -13.86 -0.10 -9.32
CA GLY A 189 -12.73 0.82 -9.21
C GLY A 189 -12.27 1.32 -10.57
N GLU A 190 -11.47 2.40 -10.58
CA GLU A 190 -10.84 2.89 -11.81
C GLU A 190 -9.69 1.99 -12.27
N LYS A 191 -9.52 1.88 -13.59
CA LYS A 191 -8.31 1.27 -14.14
C LYS A 191 -7.12 2.15 -13.78
N GLN A 192 -6.14 1.56 -13.10
CA GLN A 192 -4.88 2.25 -12.78
C GLN A 192 -4.04 2.43 -14.05
N ASP A 193 -4.30 3.49 -14.80
CA ASP A 193 -3.38 3.96 -15.84
C ASP A 193 -2.34 4.90 -15.24
N LYS A 194 -1.08 4.77 -15.67
CA LYS A 194 0.01 5.69 -15.33
C LYS A 194 0.24 5.90 -13.83
N HIS A 195 0.34 4.81 -13.05
CA HIS A 195 0.83 4.81 -11.66
C HIS A 195 -0.08 5.46 -10.59
N LEU A 196 -1.23 6.01 -10.98
CA LEU A 196 -2.18 6.64 -10.08
C LEU A 196 -2.96 5.63 -9.24
N ALA A 197 -2.87 5.72 -7.91
CA ALA A 197 -3.84 5.09 -7.02
C ALA A 197 -5.07 6.02 -6.95
N MET A 198 -6.06 5.76 -7.80
CA MET A 198 -7.28 6.55 -7.86
C MET A 198 -8.48 5.73 -7.38
N PHE A 199 -9.28 6.33 -6.51
CA PHE A 199 -10.69 5.95 -6.39
C PHE A 199 -11.47 6.56 -7.57
N PRO A 200 -12.60 5.94 -8.00
CA PRO A 200 -13.48 6.49 -9.03
C PRO A 200 -14.16 7.77 -8.54
N GLU A 201 -14.50 8.65 -9.48
CA GLU A 201 -15.19 9.92 -9.21
C GLU A 201 -16.52 9.72 -8.46
N GLU A 202 -17.16 8.57 -8.66
CA GLU A 202 -18.41 8.21 -7.97
C GLU A 202 -18.27 8.21 -6.44
N LEU A 203 -17.09 7.84 -5.90
CA LEU A 203 -16.84 7.83 -4.44
C LEU A 203 -16.91 9.25 -3.84
N PRO A 204 -16.07 10.23 -4.24
CA PRO A 204 -16.16 11.58 -3.72
C PRO A 204 -17.47 12.26 -4.11
N LYS A 205 -18.02 12.00 -5.30
CA LYS A 205 -19.32 12.55 -5.72
C LYS A 205 -20.42 12.23 -4.70
N ARG A 206 -20.55 10.97 -4.27
CA ARG A 206 -21.54 10.57 -3.27
C ARG A 206 -21.32 11.29 -1.94
N LEU A 207 -20.09 11.30 -1.44
CA LEU A 207 -19.75 11.92 -0.16
C LEU A 207 -19.99 13.44 -0.16
N ILE A 208 -19.63 14.12 -1.25
CA ILE A 208 -19.88 15.55 -1.45
C ILE A 208 -21.38 15.82 -1.46
N LYS A 209 -22.16 15.02 -2.18
CA LYS A 209 -23.62 15.12 -2.21
C LYS A 209 -24.28 14.85 -0.85
N MET A 210 -23.76 13.91 -0.06
CA MET A 210 -24.30 13.57 1.27
C MET A 210 -24.01 14.63 2.33
N PHE A 211 -22.84 15.27 2.28
CA PHE A 211 -22.30 16.01 3.42
C PHE A 211 -21.95 17.47 3.15
N THR A 212 -22.29 18.01 1.98
CA THR A 212 -22.07 19.43 1.65
C THR A 212 -23.25 20.05 0.92
N TYR A 213 -23.34 21.37 1.01
CA TYR A 213 -24.19 22.21 0.19
C TYR A 213 -23.43 22.81 -1.00
N VAL A 214 -24.15 23.31 -2.01
CA VAL A 214 -23.55 24.04 -3.15
C VAL A 214 -22.74 25.22 -2.61
N GLN A 215 -21.59 25.52 -3.22
CA GLN A 215 -20.58 26.50 -2.75
C GLN A 215 -19.79 26.14 -1.48
N ASP A 216 -20.08 25.04 -0.80
CA ASP A 216 -19.21 24.56 0.28
C ASP A 216 -17.81 24.20 -0.25
N THR A 217 -16.82 24.17 0.65
CA THR A 217 -15.43 23.86 0.31
C THR A 217 -15.05 22.43 0.69
N VAL A 218 -14.57 21.66 -0.29
CA VAL A 218 -14.11 20.27 -0.13
C VAL A 218 -12.59 20.21 -0.14
N LEU A 219 -11.98 19.56 0.84
CA LEU A 219 -10.53 19.36 0.94
C LEU A 219 -10.13 17.92 0.58
N ASP A 220 -9.04 17.77 -0.15
CA ASP A 220 -8.31 16.52 -0.32
C ASP A 220 -6.82 16.70 0.03
N PRO A 221 -6.34 16.26 1.21
CA PRO A 221 -4.93 16.36 1.58
C PRO A 221 -3.97 15.45 0.79
N PHE A 222 -4.51 14.55 -0.05
CA PHE A 222 -3.73 13.63 -0.88
C PHE A 222 -4.31 13.60 -2.30
N LEU A 223 -4.28 14.76 -2.96
CA LEU A 223 -5.04 15.07 -4.17
C LEU A 223 -4.75 14.11 -5.35
N GLY A 224 -3.51 13.65 -5.52
CA GLY A 224 -3.11 12.77 -6.61
C GLY A 224 -3.45 13.38 -7.99
N SER A 225 -4.23 12.65 -8.79
CA SER A 225 -4.70 13.17 -10.10
C SER A 225 -5.76 14.27 -10.02
N GLY A 226 -6.31 14.58 -8.85
CA GLY A 226 -7.36 15.60 -8.70
C GLY A 226 -8.80 15.10 -8.81
N THR A 227 -9.06 13.80 -8.58
CA THR A 227 -10.43 13.24 -8.69
C THR A 227 -11.43 13.91 -7.75
N THR A 228 -11.05 14.20 -6.50
CA THR A 228 -11.94 14.89 -5.53
C THR A 228 -12.27 16.30 -5.98
N SER A 229 -11.28 17.06 -6.46
CA SER A 229 -11.49 18.41 -7.01
C SER A 229 -12.39 18.40 -8.25
N LEU A 230 -12.26 17.38 -9.11
CA LEU A 230 -13.14 17.21 -10.28
C LEU A 230 -14.60 16.98 -9.85
N ALA A 231 -14.82 16.06 -8.90
CA ALA A 231 -16.15 15.78 -8.37
C ALA A 231 -16.78 17.01 -7.70
N ALA A 232 -15.99 17.77 -6.93
CA ALA A 232 -16.43 19.02 -6.30
C ALA A 232 -16.85 20.06 -7.35
N ARG A 233 -16.02 20.27 -8.38
CA ARG A 233 -16.32 21.18 -9.50
C ARG A 233 -17.62 20.79 -10.20
N ASN A 234 -17.76 19.52 -10.57
CA ASN A 234 -18.93 19.02 -11.28
C ASN A 234 -20.22 19.14 -10.45
N LEU A 235 -20.10 19.20 -9.12
CA LEU A 235 -21.19 19.41 -8.18
C LEU A 235 -21.31 20.86 -7.68
N TYR A 236 -20.63 21.83 -8.29
CA TYR A 236 -20.68 23.26 -7.90
C TYR A 236 -20.21 23.55 -6.47
N ARG A 237 -19.23 22.78 -5.97
CA ARG A 237 -18.52 23.04 -4.71
C ARG A 237 -17.14 23.63 -5.01
N ASN A 238 -16.61 24.38 -4.06
CA ASN A 238 -15.22 24.81 -4.08
C ASN A 238 -14.32 23.63 -3.70
N SER A 239 -13.05 23.66 -4.11
CA SER A 239 -12.09 22.64 -3.66
C SER A 239 -10.73 23.20 -3.29
N ILE A 240 -10.08 22.52 -2.36
CA ILE A 240 -8.68 22.71 -2.01
C ILE A 240 -8.02 21.33 -2.03
N GLY A 241 -6.85 21.20 -2.64
CA GLY A 241 -6.13 19.92 -2.64
C GLY A 241 -4.64 20.10 -2.47
N TYR A 242 -4.02 19.25 -1.65
CA TYR A 242 -2.57 19.16 -1.49
C TYR A 242 -2.01 18.00 -2.30
N GLU A 243 -0.92 18.27 -3.00
CA GLU A 243 -0.15 17.25 -3.71
C GLU A 243 1.35 17.49 -3.49
N ALA A 244 2.06 16.50 -2.95
CA ALA A 244 3.48 16.63 -2.63
C ALA A 244 4.36 16.50 -3.88
N ASN A 245 3.91 15.78 -4.91
CA ASN A 245 4.66 15.64 -6.15
C ASN A 245 4.15 16.55 -7.27
N GLU A 246 4.97 17.57 -7.61
CA GLU A 246 4.70 18.52 -8.68
C GLU A 246 4.47 17.85 -10.06
N ASP A 247 4.99 16.64 -10.29
CA ASP A 247 4.78 15.89 -11.54
C ASP A 247 3.31 15.53 -11.80
N PHE A 248 2.45 15.56 -10.78
CA PHE A 248 1.01 15.40 -10.95
C PHE A 248 0.32 16.66 -11.47
N LEU A 249 0.95 17.84 -11.37
CA LEU A 249 0.33 19.10 -11.74
C LEU A 249 -0.18 19.14 -13.20
N PRO A 250 0.55 18.64 -14.22
CA PRO A 250 0.02 18.54 -15.58
C PRO A 250 -1.24 17.66 -15.66
N VAL A 251 -1.27 16.54 -14.94
CA VAL A 251 -2.42 15.62 -14.91
C VAL A 251 -3.63 16.27 -14.23
N ILE A 252 -3.41 16.97 -13.12
CA ILE A 252 -4.46 17.71 -12.41
C ILE A 252 -5.05 18.81 -13.32
N LYS A 253 -4.18 19.59 -13.99
CA LYS A 253 -4.59 20.65 -14.92
C LYS A 253 -5.45 20.12 -16.08
N ASP A 254 -5.05 19.00 -16.64
CA ASP A 254 -5.78 18.32 -17.72
C ASP A 254 -7.14 17.80 -17.23
N LYS A 255 -7.15 17.08 -16.10
CA LYS A 255 -8.37 16.53 -15.50
C LYS A 255 -9.40 17.59 -15.12
N LEU A 256 -8.95 18.73 -14.60
CA LEU A 256 -9.83 19.85 -14.25
C LEU A 256 -10.20 20.73 -15.46
N GLU A 257 -9.78 20.34 -16.67
CA GLU A 257 -10.05 21.03 -17.94
C GLU A 257 -9.68 22.53 -17.88
N ILE A 258 -8.59 22.89 -17.19
CA ILE A 258 -8.24 24.30 -16.92
C ILE A 258 -8.06 25.12 -18.22
N LYS A 259 -7.81 24.46 -19.35
CA LYS A 259 -7.65 25.06 -20.68
C LYS A 259 -8.92 25.13 -21.53
N GLN A 260 -10.02 24.49 -21.13
CA GLN A 260 -11.28 24.50 -21.88
C GLN A 260 -12.31 25.31 -21.10
N SER A 261 -12.40 26.60 -21.41
CA SER A 261 -13.48 27.46 -20.91
C SER A 261 -14.82 26.94 -21.43
N LYS A 262 -15.57 26.17 -20.62
CA LYS A 262 -16.98 25.91 -20.90
C LYS A 262 -17.75 27.22 -20.75
N LEU A 263 -18.55 27.55 -21.75
CA LEU A 263 -19.31 28.80 -21.92
C LEU A 263 -20.29 29.14 -20.77
N PHE A 264 -20.41 28.30 -19.74
CA PHE A 264 -21.51 28.33 -18.76
C PHE A 264 -21.09 28.27 -17.28
N GLN A 265 -19.80 28.19 -16.94
CA GLN A 265 -19.33 28.21 -15.54
C GLN A 265 -18.14 29.16 -15.35
N GLU A 266 -18.27 30.13 -14.45
CA GLU A 266 -17.15 30.96 -13.99
C GLU A 266 -16.26 30.13 -13.05
N LEU A 267 -15.12 29.68 -13.53
CA LEU A 267 -14.16 28.87 -12.77
C LEU A 267 -12.94 29.71 -12.41
N ASN A 268 -12.59 29.76 -11.12
CA ASN A 268 -11.35 30.34 -10.64
C ASN A 268 -10.38 29.22 -10.20
N PHE A 269 -9.19 29.18 -10.77
CA PHE A 269 -8.15 28.22 -10.41
C PHE A 269 -6.94 28.95 -9.83
N GLU A 270 -6.50 28.50 -8.66
CA GLU A 270 -5.30 29.03 -7.99
C GLU A 270 -4.31 27.88 -7.80
N ILE A 271 -3.06 28.07 -8.23
CA ILE A 271 -1.99 27.10 -8.02
C ILE A 271 -0.96 27.76 -7.11
N ILE A 272 -0.74 27.16 -5.94
CA ILE A 272 0.14 27.66 -4.90
C ILE A 272 1.29 26.67 -4.75
N LYS A 273 2.54 27.17 -4.73
CA LYS A 273 3.69 26.38 -4.29
C LYS A 273 3.93 26.69 -2.83
N GLN A 274 3.82 25.69 -1.98
CA GLN A 274 4.07 25.84 -0.55
C GLN A 274 5.56 26.05 -0.29
N GLU A 275 5.89 26.93 0.63
CA GLU A 275 7.27 27.07 1.12
C GLU A 275 7.66 25.87 1.98
N ASN A 276 8.95 25.50 1.98
CA ASN A 276 9.43 24.39 2.80
C ASN A 276 9.01 24.53 4.28
N PRO A 277 8.52 23.45 4.93
CA PRO A 277 8.19 23.45 6.34
C PRO A 277 9.39 23.90 7.18
N LYS A 278 9.17 24.89 8.05
CA LYS A 278 10.18 25.35 9.03
C LYS A 278 10.15 24.55 10.35
N MET A 279 9.34 23.49 10.40
CA MET A 279 9.09 22.69 11.60
C MET A 279 9.67 21.28 11.44
N ASP A 280 10.10 20.71 12.56
CA ASP A 280 10.49 19.30 12.63
C ASP A 280 9.25 18.45 12.92
N PHE A 281 8.81 17.68 11.93
CA PHE A 281 7.66 16.78 12.08
C PHE A 281 7.83 15.76 13.20
N LYS A 282 9.06 15.39 13.57
CA LYS A 282 9.28 14.48 14.71
C LYS A 282 8.92 15.14 16.03
N GLU A 283 9.19 16.44 16.18
CA GLU A 283 8.79 17.20 17.36
C GLU A 283 7.30 17.50 17.36
N GLU A 284 6.68 17.73 16.20
CA GLU A 284 5.23 17.89 16.12
C GLU A 284 4.47 16.60 16.45
N ILE A 285 4.98 15.43 16.03
CA ILE A 285 4.39 14.12 16.40
C ILE A 285 4.33 13.96 17.93
N LYS A 286 5.33 14.44 18.66
CA LYS A 286 5.36 14.35 20.14
C LYS A 286 4.24 15.16 20.81
N LYS A 287 3.68 16.15 20.12
CA LYS A 287 2.60 17.01 20.64
C LYS A 287 1.20 16.44 20.35
N LEU A 288 1.10 15.39 19.54
CA LEU A 288 -0.18 14.77 19.20
C LEU A 288 -0.85 14.14 20.44
N PRO A 289 -2.19 14.15 20.51
CA PRO A 289 -2.93 13.56 21.63
C PRO A 289 -2.78 12.03 21.70
N TYR A 290 -2.50 11.40 20.56
CA TYR A 290 -2.23 9.98 20.45
C TYR A 290 -1.01 9.75 19.54
N ILE A 291 -0.01 9.06 20.08
CA ILE A 291 1.18 8.62 19.36
C ILE A 291 1.10 7.09 19.27
N PHE A 292 0.98 6.59 18.05
CA PHE A 292 0.97 5.16 17.82
C PHE A 292 2.35 4.58 18.10
N LYS A 293 2.38 3.46 18.82
CA LYS A 293 3.57 2.61 19.01
C LYS A 293 3.23 1.22 18.54
N ASP A 294 4.03 0.67 17.62
CA ASP A 294 3.77 -0.68 17.10
C ASP A 294 4.08 -1.73 18.20
N PRO A 295 3.06 -2.43 18.74
CA PRO A 295 3.28 -3.38 19.84
C PRO A 295 4.12 -4.60 19.41
N ILE A 296 4.19 -4.85 18.10
CA ILE A 296 5.00 -5.93 17.54
C ILE A 296 5.81 -5.30 16.42
N CYS A 297 7.08 -4.95 16.67
CA CYS A 297 7.96 -4.38 15.65
C CYS A 297 7.91 -5.23 14.37
N PHE A 298 7.12 -4.78 13.41
CA PHE A 298 6.78 -5.54 12.20
C PHE A 298 7.36 -4.81 11.01
N ASP A 299 8.68 -4.93 10.86
CA ASP A 299 9.42 -4.28 9.78
C ASP A 299 9.73 -5.24 8.62
N LYS A 300 9.97 -4.68 7.45
CA LYS A 300 10.37 -5.41 6.25
C LYS A 300 11.74 -6.06 6.48
N LYS A 301 11.82 -7.37 6.28
CA LYS A 301 13.08 -8.12 6.27
C LYS A 301 13.81 -7.99 4.93
N ILE A 302 13.06 -7.78 3.84
CA ILE A 302 13.57 -7.58 2.48
C ILE A 302 12.77 -6.47 1.81
N ASP A 303 13.46 -5.63 1.04
CA ASP A 303 12.85 -4.62 0.17
C ASP A 303 11.86 -5.29 -0.83
N PRO A 304 10.57 -4.89 -0.81
CA PRO A 304 9.56 -5.38 -1.75
C PRO A 304 9.92 -5.26 -3.23
N ARG A 305 10.82 -4.32 -3.60
CA ARG A 305 11.30 -4.14 -4.97
C ARG A 305 12.15 -5.29 -5.48
N LYS A 306 12.89 -5.97 -4.60
CA LYS A 306 13.77 -7.10 -4.94
C LYS A 306 12.95 -8.35 -5.28
N LEU A 307 11.84 -8.57 -4.59
CA LEU A 307 10.96 -9.73 -4.81
C LEU A 307 9.57 -9.28 -5.26
N ARG A 308 9.33 -9.17 -6.57
CA ARG A 308 8.02 -8.72 -7.10
C ARG A 308 7.09 -9.90 -7.40
N PHE A 309 5.93 -9.94 -6.76
CA PHE A 309 4.91 -10.98 -6.98
C PHE A 309 3.66 -10.44 -7.71
N GLY A 310 3.87 -9.69 -8.79
CA GLY A 310 2.80 -9.12 -9.62
C GLY A 310 2.30 -7.74 -9.19
N SER A 311 2.82 -7.16 -8.10
CA SER A 311 2.58 -5.76 -7.72
C SER A 311 3.44 -4.82 -8.58
N LYS A 312 2.82 -3.85 -9.27
CA LYS A 312 3.53 -2.78 -9.99
C LYS A 312 4.02 -1.74 -8.98
N ILE A 313 5.20 -1.94 -8.41
CA ILE A 313 5.78 -1.04 -7.38
C ILE A 313 6.58 0.11 -8.02
N ASP A 314 7.21 -0.09 -9.18
CA ASP A 314 8.01 0.92 -9.89
C ASP A 314 7.58 1.11 -11.36
N SER A 315 7.97 2.25 -11.96
CA SER A 315 7.70 2.74 -13.33
C SER A 315 8.31 1.93 -14.48
N THR A 316 9.30 1.09 -14.18
CA THR A 316 9.87 0.19 -15.18
C THR A 316 8.85 -0.90 -15.50
N GLN A 317 8.53 -1.09 -16.78
CA GLN A 317 7.92 -2.33 -17.31
C GLN A 317 8.86 -3.52 -17.03
N ALA A 318 9.01 -3.90 -15.76
CA ALA A 318 9.67 -5.13 -15.41
C ALA A 318 8.60 -6.20 -15.49
N GLU A 319 8.65 -6.95 -16.59
CA GLU A 319 7.93 -8.21 -16.74
C GLU A 319 8.01 -9.02 -15.45
N LYS A 320 6.93 -9.76 -15.18
CA LYS A 320 6.81 -10.70 -14.07
C LYS A 320 8.03 -11.65 -14.09
N LYS A 321 9.12 -11.33 -13.37
CA LYS A 321 10.30 -12.19 -13.29
C LYS A 321 9.95 -13.38 -12.39
N SER A 322 9.36 -14.39 -13.01
CA SER A 322 9.17 -15.72 -12.43
C SER A 322 10.49 -16.46 -12.25
N TYR A 323 11.57 -15.95 -12.85
CA TYR A 323 12.89 -16.56 -12.84
C TYR A 323 13.98 -15.53 -12.56
N TYR A 324 15.02 -15.99 -11.87
CA TYR A 324 16.26 -15.29 -11.54
C TYR A 324 17.42 -15.98 -12.25
N THR A 325 18.60 -15.38 -12.20
CA THR A 325 19.86 -16.07 -12.51
C THR A 325 20.78 -15.95 -11.31
N VAL A 326 21.61 -16.98 -11.08
CA VAL A 326 22.62 -16.94 -10.02
C VAL A 326 23.76 -16.05 -10.50
N LYS A 327 24.03 -14.96 -9.77
CA LYS A 327 25.11 -14.02 -10.05
C LYS A 327 26.42 -14.48 -9.41
N ASP A 328 26.33 -14.91 -8.15
CA ASP A 328 27.50 -15.35 -7.40
C ASP A 328 27.13 -16.46 -6.41
N ILE A 329 28.13 -17.27 -6.04
CA ILE A 329 28.01 -18.38 -5.08
C ILE A 329 29.08 -18.14 -4.01
N ILE A 330 28.64 -17.62 -2.86
CA ILE A 330 29.50 -17.35 -1.71
C ILE A 330 29.95 -18.69 -1.11
N SER A 331 29.01 -19.62 -0.97
CA SER A 331 29.27 -20.95 -0.42
C SER A 331 28.20 -21.95 -0.89
N PRO A 332 28.35 -23.25 -0.61
CA PRO A 332 27.31 -24.24 -0.86
C PRO A 332 25.97 -23.92 -0.20
N GLU A 333 25.98 -23.16 0.89
CA GLU A 333 24.77 -22.68 1.58
C GLU A 333 24.25 -21.36 1.02
N PHE A 334 25.14 -20.46 0.60
CA PHE A 334 24.80 -19.06 0.28
C PHE A 334 25.04 -18.68 -1.19
N LEU A 335 23.99 -18.13 -1.83
CA LEU A 335 24.04 -17.65 -3.21
C LEU A 335 23.54 -16.21 -3.29
N ILE A 336 24.03 -15.47 -4.30
CA ILE A 336 23.57 -14.13 -4.67
C ILE A 336 22.91 -14.22 -6.05
N LEU A 337 21.68 -13.72 -6.15
CA LEU A 337 20.95 -13.63 -7.41
C LEU A 337 21.28 -12.36 -8.18
N ASN A 338 20.87 -12.30 -9.45
CA ASN A 338 21.14 -11.17 -10.35
C ASN A 338 20.55 -9.82 -9.90
N ASP A 339 19.54 -9.81 -9.05
CA ASP A 339 18.96 -8.63 -8.40
C ASP A 339 19.68 -8.23 -7.10
N GLY A 340 20.76 -8.93 -6.74
CA GLY A 340 21.52 -8.72 -5.50
C GLY A 340 20.90 -9.37 -4.27
N LEU A 341 19.87 -10.20 -4.41
CA LEU A 341 19.28 -10.92 -3.29
C LEU A 341 20.21 -12.04 -2.80
N LYS A 342 20.60 -12.01 -1.53
CA LYS A 342 21.33 -13.09 -0.85
C LYS A 342 20.33 -14.12 -0.33
N ILE A 343 20.52 -15.38 -0.70
CA ILE A 343 19.67 -16.52 -0.30
C ILE A 343 20.50 -17.59 0.38
N LYS A 344 19.87 -18.33 1.29
CA LYS A 344 20.43 -19.52 1.95
C LYS A 344 19.61 -20.75 1.57
N LEU A 345 20.29 -21.83 1.16
CA LEU A 345 19.64 -23.07 0.76
C LEU A 345 19.20 -23.90 1.97
N ILE A 346 17.90 -24.20 2.05
CA ILE A 346 17.34 -25.02 3.14
C ILE A 346 17.91 -26.43 3.11
N GLY A 347 18.28 -26.95 4.28
CA GLY A 347 18.72 -28.32 4.53
C GLY A 347 20.14 -28.63 4.04
N ILE A 348 20.92 -27.61 3.67
CA ILE A 348 22.31 -27.74 3.25
C ILE A 348 23.22 -27.32 4.39
N LYS A 349 24.21 -28.14 4.72
CA LYS A 349 25.31 -27.80 5.62
C LYS A 349 26.64 -28.02 4.92
N GLU A 350 27.53 -27.04 5.02
CA GLU A 350 28.86 -27.11 4.41
C GLU A 350 29.67 -28.30 4.93
N LYS A 351 30.30 -29.00 3.98
CA LYS A 351 31.25 -30.08 4.25
C LYS A 351 32.65 -29.59 3.89
N PRO A 352 33.54 -29.31 4.87
CA PRO A 352 34.82 -28.64 4.63
C PRO A 352 35.65 -29.23 3.48
N GLU A 353 35.68 -30.57 3.39
CA GLU A 353 36.48 -31.29 2.39
C GLU A 353 35.91 -31.25 0.96
N LYS A 354 34.67 -30.80 0.78
CA LYS A 354 33.97 -30.80 -0.52
C LYS A 354 33.46 -29.43 -0.95
N ILE A 355 33.74 -28.36 -0.21
CA ILE A 355 33.28 -26.99 -0.52
C ILE A 355 33.54 -26.61 -1.98
N ASN A 356 34.78 -26.75 -2.46
CA ASN A 356 35.14 -26.38 -3.84
C ASN A 356 34.38 -27.21 -4.89
N LYS A 357 34.15 -28.49 -4.62
CA LYS A 357 33.39 -29.38 -5.52
C LYS A 357 31.89 -29.01 -5.53
N ALA A 358 31.33 -28.67 -4.38
CA ALA A 358 29.94 -28.22 -4.25
C ALA A 358 29.71 -26.86 -4.95
N ILE A 359 30.62 -25.91 -4.79
CA ILE A 359 30.56 -24.61 -5.48
C ILE A 359 30.67 -24.82 -7.00
N LYS A 360 31.61 -25.66 -7.46
CA LYS A 360 31.74 -25.99 -8.88
C LYS A 360 30.45 -26.62 -9.42
N PHE A 361 29.87 -27.58 -8.70
CA PHE A 361 28.59 -28.18 -9.07
C PHE A 361 27.48 -27.13 -9.22
N LEU A 362 27.35 -26.20 -8.27
CA LEU A 362 26.37 -25.13 -8.37
C LEU A 362 26.65 -24.21 -9.56
N LYS A 363 27.89 -23.80 -9.80
CA LYS A 363 28.29 -22.98 -10.96
C LYS A 363 27.91 -23.68 -12.27
N ASP A 364 28.32 -24.93 -12.45
CA ASP A 364 28.07 -25.69 -13.68
C ASP A 364 26.57 -25.87 -13.96
N ASN A 365 25.76 -26.10 -12.93
CA ASN A 365 24.31 -26.30 -13.08
C ASN A 365 23.52 -24.99 -13.21
N THR A 366 24.06 -23.85 -12.76
CA THR A 366 23.34 -22.56 -12.75
C THR A 366 23.84 -21.58 -13.80
N PHE A 367 25.02 -21.81 -14.40
CA PHE A 367 25.59 -20.94 -15.42
C PHE A 367 24.68 -20.85 -16.65
N GLY A 368 24.28 -19.62 -17.01
CA GLY A 368 23.36 -19.37 -18.12
C GLY A 368 21.94 -19.89 -17.90
N GLN A 369 21.64 -20.50 -16.75
CA GLN A 369 20.34 -21.10 -16.46
C GLN A 369 19.46 -20.15 -15.63
N LYS A 370 18.17 -20.20 -15.92
CA LYS A 370 17.13 -19.55 -15.12
C LYS A 370 16.81 -20.42 -13.90
N VAL A 371 16.62 -19.78 -12.75
CA VAL A 371 16.27 -20.43 -11.48
C VAL A 371 15.01 -19.82 -10.88
N PHE A 372 14.28 -20.58 -10.08
CA PHE A 372 13.16 -20.09 -9.28
C PHE A 372 13.21 -20.68 -7.87
N MET A 373 12.62 -19.95 -6.92
CA MET A 373 12.65 -20.31 -5.50
C MET A 373 11.29 -20.83 -5.05
N LYS A 374 11.30 -21.82 -4.16
CA LYS A 374 10.17 -22.15 -3.29
C LYS A 374 10.58 -21.96 -1.84
N PHE A 375 9.61 -21.60 -1.01
CA PHE A 375 9.83 -21.32 0.40
C PHE A 375 9.20 -22.40 1.26
N ASP A 376 9.79 -22.65 2.43
CA ASP A 376 9.17 -23.44 3.49
C ASP A 376 8.33 -22.53 4.41
N THR A 377 7.84 -23.11 5.51
CA THR A 377 7.11 -22.44 6.58
C THR A 377 7.97 -21.34 7.21
N ILE A 378 9.20 -21.69 7.60
CA ILE A 378 10.22 -20.75 8.06
C ILE A 378 10.94 -20.17 6.83
N LYS A 379 10.86 -18.85 6.65
CA LYS A 379 11.47 -18.15 5.52
C LYS A 379 12.78 -17.46 5.85
N TYR A 380 13.06 -17.26 7.14
CA TYR A 380 14.23 -16.54 7.61
C TYR A 380 14.82 -17.27 8.80
N ASP A 381 16.14 -17.35 8.85
CA ASP A 381 16.86 -17.81 10.04
C ASP A 381 17.03 -16.69 11.07
N HIS A 382 17.69 -16.99 12.20
CA HIS A 382 17.96 -16.04 13.28
C HIS A 382 18.89 -14.89 12.85
N GLU A 383 19.69 -15.09 11.79
CA GLU A 383 20.56 -14.09 11.19
C GLU A 383 19.87 -13.29 10.07
N ASN A 384 18.57 -13.51 9.88
CA ASN A 384 17.73 -12.85 8.89
C ASN A 384 18.09 -13.15 7.42
N ASN A 385 18.73 -14.29 7.14
CA ASN A 385 18.97 -14.78 5.78
C ASN A 385 17.70 -15.39 5.19
N LEU A 386 17.41 -15.13 3.91
CA LEU A 386 16.25 -15.71 3.22
C LEU A 386 16.47 -17.18 2.88
N LEU A 387 15.71 -18.05 3.52
CA LEU A 387 15.76 -19.50 3.35
C LEU A 387 14.92 -19.94 2.13
N CYS A 388 15.50 -20.72 1.22
CA CYS A 388 14.74 -21.26 0.09
C CYS A 388 15.17 -22.66 -0.40
N TYR A 389 14.26 -23.26 -1.14
CA TYR A 389 14.50 -24.38 -2.05
C TYR A 389 14.71 -23.84 -3.45
N LEU A 390 15.90 -24.07 -4.01
CA LEU A 390 16.27 -23.55 -5.32
C LEU A 390 16.04 -24.59 -6.41
N TYR A 391 15.37 -24.16 -7.48
CA TYR A 391 15.08 -25.00 -8.64
C TYR A 391 15.60 -24.34 -9.91
N LEU A 392 16.12 -25.13 -10.84
CA LEU A 392 16.30 -24.68 -12.22
C LEU A 392 14.93 -24.57 -12.91
N TRP A 393 14.84 -23.78 -13.99
CA TRP A 393 13.60 -23.58 -14.76
C TRP A 393 12.96 -24.88 -15.26
N ASN A 394 13.76 -25.92 -15.53
CA ASN A 394 13.32 -27.27 -15.88
C ASN A 394 12.85 -28.11 -14.67
N LYS A 395 12.69 -27.48 -13.50
CA LYS A 395 12.26 -28.08 -12.22
C LYS A 395 13.31 -28.98 -11.53
N THR A 396 14.57 -28.98 -11.96
CA THR A 396 15.65 -29.67 -11.24
C THR A 396 15.84 -29.05 -9.86
N PHE A 397 15.72 -29.87 -8.80
CA PHE A 397 15.82 -29.43 -7.41
C PHE A 397 17.28 -29.43 -6.92
N LEU A 398 17.91 -28.26 -6.86
CA LEU A 398 19.35 -28.14 -6.60
C LEU A 398 19.75 -28.58 -5.19
N ASN A 399 18.97 -28.21 -4.15
CA ASN A 399 19.26 -28.63 -2.77
C ASN A 399 19.37 -30.17 -2.67
N ALA A 400 18.41 -30.90 -3.25
CA ALA A 400 18.42 -32.36 -3.26
C ALA A 400 19.59 -32.95 -4.06
N HIS A 401 20.01 -32.32 -5.16
CA HIS A 401 21.12 -32.81 -5.98
C HIS A 401 22.47 -32.64 -5.29
N LEU A 402 22.68 -31.56 -4.54
CA LEU A 402 23.88 -31.40 -3.72
C LEU A 402 24.02 -32.56 -2.71
N ILE A 403 22.92 -32.92 -2.05
CA ILE A 403 22.88 -34.01 -1.08
C ILE A 403 23.03 -35.37 -1.77
N LYS A 404 22.33 -35.61 -2.88
CA LYS A 404 22.41 -36.88 -3.64
C LYS A 404 23.83 -37.18 -4.14
N ASN A 405 24.59 -36.15 -4.52
CA ASN A 405 25.99 -36.30 -4.93
C ASN A 405 26.97 -36.33 -3.74
N GLY A 406 26.47 -36.30 -2.51
CA GLY A 406 27.27 -36.31 -1.28
C GLY A 406 28.24 -35.14 -1.19
N LEU A 407 27.90 -33.98 -1.79
CA LEU A 407 28.75 -32.79 -1.84
C LEU A 407 28.65 -31.93 -0.58
N VAL A 408 27.57 -32.11 0.18
CA VAL A 408 27.22 -31.35 1.38
C VAL A 408 26.64 -32.30 2.43
N ASP A 409 26.66 -31.88 3.68
CA ASP A 409 25.95 -32.55 4.76
C ASP A 409 24.54 -31.94 4.91
N ILE A 410 23.71 -32.55 5.77
CA ILE A 410 22.34 -32.11 5.99
C ILE A 410 22.29 -31.22 7.22
N ASP A 411 21.72 -30.03 7.06
CA ASP A 411 21.37 -29.19 8.20
C ASP A 411 20.14 -29.79 8.91
N THR A 412 20.28 -30.05 10.21
CA THR A 412 19.24 -30.59 11.10
C THR A 412 18.93 -29.64 12.25
N SER A 413 19.45 -28.41 12.21
CA SER A 413 19.27 -27.41 13.27
C SER A 413 17.82 -26.90 13.41
N PHE A 414 16.97 -27.10 12.40
CA PHE A 414 15.55 -26.75 12.44
C PHE A 414 14.71 -27.70 11.58
N GLU A 415 13.39 -27.70 11.82
CA GLU A 415 12.44 -28.52 11.09
C GLU A 415 12.03 -27.88 9.75
N TYR A 416 12.04 -28.69 8.67
CA TYR A 416 11.62 -28.27 7.33
C TYR A 416 11.02 -29.43 6.54
N LYS A 417 10.18 -29.10 5.56
CA LYS A 417 9.30 -30.03 4.82
C LYS A 417 10.02 -31.24 4.20
N TYR A 418 11.23 -31.04 3.68
CA TYR A 418 11.97 -32.07 2.96
C TYR A 418 13.03 -32.80 3.80
N SER A 419 13.04 -32.64 5.13
CA SER A 419 14.04 -33.25 6.03
C SER A 419 14.16 -34.77 5.86
N SER A 420 13.05 -35.51 5.91
CA SER A 420 13.05 -36.97 5.71
C SER A 420 13.55 -37.39 4.33
N LYS A 421 13.21 -36.60 3.29
CA LYS A 421 13.69 -36.86 1.91
C LYS A 421 15.19 -36.66 1.81
N PHE A 422 15.72 -35.60 2.43
CA PHE A 422 17.15 -35.30 2.44
C PHE A 422 17.92 -36.39 3.19
N LEU A 423 17.46 -36.80 4.38
CA LEU A 423 18.08 -37.89 5.16
C LEU A 423 18.17 -39.19 4.35
N ASN A 424 17.10 -39.56 3.64
CA ASN A 424 17.10 -40.73 2.77
C ASN A 424 18.09 -40.61 1.60
N LEU A 425 18.20 -39.43 0.98
CA LEU A 425 19.17 -39.19 -0.10
C LEU A 425 20.62 -39.30 0.39
N GLN A 426 20.92 -38.79 1.59
CA GLN A 426 22.26 -38.89 2.15
C GLN A 426 22.63 -40.34 2.49
N ARG A 427 21.69 -41.13 3.03
CA ARG A 427 21.90 -42.58 3.26
C ARG A 427 22.25 -43.32 1.96
N LYS A 428 21.51 -43.06 0.87
CA LYS A 428 21.78 -43.65 -0.45
C LYS A 428 23.15 -43.23 -1.00
N ALA A 429 23.52 -41.96 -0.83
CA ALA A 429 24.82 -41.45 -1.28
C ALA A 429 26.00 -42.08 -0.53
N LEU A 430 25.82 -42.46 0.74
CA LEU A 430 26.82 -43.15 1.56
C LEU A 430 26.95 -44.64 1.24
N HIS A 431 25.85 -45.31 0.86
CA HIS A 431 25.82 -46.76 0.60
C HIS A 431 25.98 -47.15 -0.88
N GLY A 432 26.12 -46.19 -1.80
CA GLY A 432 26.45 -46.47 -3.20
C GLY A 432 25.34 -47.15 -4.02
N GLU A 433 24.13 -47.25 -3.49
CA GLU A 433 22.97 -47.80 -4.21
C GLU A 433 22.47 -46.81 -5.27
N LYS A 434 22.85 -47.05 -6.52
CA LYS A 434 22.16 -46.48 -7.69
C LYS A 434 20.88 -47.29 -7.95
N GLU A 435 19.81 -46.58 -8.32
CA GLU A 435 18.52 -47.15 -8.76
C GLU A 435 18.66 -48.20 -9.86
#